data_AF-A0A140EBX9-F1
#
_entry.id   AF-A0A140EBX9-F1
#
_cell.length_a   1.000
_cell.length_b   1.000
_cell.length_c   1.000
_cell.angle_alpha   90.00
_cell.angle_beta   90.00
_cell.angle_gamma   90.00
#
_symmetry.space_group_name_H-M   'P 1'
#
loop_
_entity.id
_entity.type
_entity.pdbx_description
1 polymer ?
#
loop_
_entity_poly.entity_id
_entity_poly.type
_entity_poly.pdbx_seq_one_letter_code
_entity_poly.pdbx_strand_id
1 'polypeptide(L)'
;LVVSGEETPRRSPDARTRTIAARAQNVELLVLDADTPAELAERVQALAAQVIRLSYAQLGDLAASIYTELGDRPYRAAVVARSPEDAERQLLRVHAALQAGESRLYAADGRAFLGHVRGAARVGFLFPGQGTGRGRPAEALRRRFTQADRIVTEAALPTGDVVATEVAQPRIVTGSVAGLSVLSALGIEADVAVGHSLGELTALHWAGAMDLSSLLRMAAARGRTMAEHGRPGGTMAGVPADPETARRLLSGEPVVIGGYNSQRQTVISGPIDAVERVLERAEAAGIPGKR
;
A
#
# COMPACT_ATOMS: atom_id res chain seq x y z
N LEU A 1 22.69 -2.39 50.69
CA LEU A 1 23.56 -3.38 50.04
C LEU A 1 24.31 -2.67 48.92
N VAL A 2 25.60 -2.42 49.09
CA VAL A 2 26.46 -1.82 48.07
C VAL A 2 26.85 -2.95 47.11
N VAL A 3 26.43 -2.87 45.85
CA VAL A 3 26.90 -3.79 44.81
C VAL A 3 28.19 -3.20 44.23
N SER A 4 29.31 -3.57 44.85
CA SER A 4 30.62 -3.51 44.22
C SER A 4 30.73 -4.72 43.27
N GLY A 5 30.66 -4.47 41.97
CA GLY A 5 30.88 -5.47 40.93
C GLY A 5 31.42 -4.76 39.69
N GLU A 6 32.56 -5.25 39.21
CA GLU A 6 33.36 -4.72 38.10
C GLU A 6 32.51 -4.17 36.94
N GLU A 7 32.80 -2.92 36.52
CA GLU A 7 32.25 -2.36 35.29
C GLU A 7 32.74 -3.19 34.11
N THR A 8 31.97 -4.21 33.74
CA THR A 8 32.13 -4.86 32.44
C THR A 8 31.95 -3.76 31.40
N PRO A 9 32.91 -3.52 30.47
CA PRO A 9 32.74 -2.48 29.46
C PRO A 9 31.42 -2.75 28.76
N ARG A 10 30.49 -1.77 28.79
CA ARG A 10 29.25 -1.88 28.03
C ARG A 10 29.64 -2.17 26.60
N ARG A 11 29.45 -3.43 26.16
CA ARG A 11 29.74 -3.84 24.79
C ARG A 11 28.94 -2.91 23.90
N SER A 12 29.63 -2.09 23.10
CA SER A 12 28.93 -1.28 22.11
C SER A 12 28.13 -2.25 21.23
N PRO A 13 26.83 -1.99 21.02
CA PRO A 13 25.99 -2.88 20.22
C PRO A 13 26.66 -3.10 18.87
N ASP A 14 26.72 -4.34 18.39
CA ASP A 14 27.40 -4.65 17.13
C ASP A 14 26.74 -3.94 15.93
N ALA A 15 27.38 -3.98 14.77
CA ALA A 15 26.86 -3.30 13.58
C ALA A 15 25.42 -3.71 13.26
N ARG A 16 25.09 -5.00 13.42
CA ARG A 16 23.75 -5.55 13.21
C ARG A 16 22.73 -4.98 14.20
N THR A 17 23.06 -4.94 15.49
CA THR A 17 22.23 -4.43 16.57
C THR A 17 21.99 -2.94 16.42
N ARG A 18 23.01 -2.16 16.03
CA ARG A 18 22.85 -0.74 15.70
C ARG A 18 21.96 -0.54 14.48
N THR A 19 22.09 -1.36 13.44
CA THR A 19 21.21 -1.29 12.26
C THR A 19 19.76 -1.64 12.59
N ILE A 20 19.53 -2.63 13.45
CA ILE A 20 18.18 -3.00 13.91
C ILE A 20 17.59 -1.90 14.79
N ALA A 21 18.35 -1.39 15.77
CA ALA A 21 17.90 -0.32 16.67
C ALA A 21 17.67 1.03 15.95
N ALA A 22 18.44 1.33 14.90
CA ALA A 22 18.26 2.53 14.07
C ALA A 22 17.02 2.45 13.15
N ARG A 23 16.43 1.26 13.00
CA ARG A 23 15.22 1.01 12.21
C ARG A 23 14.03 0.83 13.13
N ALA A 24 13.67 1.90 13.84
CA ALA A 24 12.55 1.90 14.78
C ALA A 24 11.27 1.36 14.10
N GLN A 25 10.87 0.17 14.53
CA GLN A 25 9.60 -0.43 14.15
C GLN A 25 8.54 0.14 15.08
N ASN A 26 7.67 0.98 14.53
CA ASN A 26 6.64 1.67 15.32
C ASN A 26 5.31 0.91 15.36
N VAL A 27 5.26 -0.27 14.71
CA VAL A 27 4.09 -1.16 14.62
C VAL A 27 4.54 -2.61 14.58
N GLU A 28 3.84 -3.49 15.29
CA GLU A 28 4.02 -4.93 15.25
C GLU A 28 2.76 -5.60 14.67
N LEU A 29 2.97 -6.73 13.99
CA LEU A 29 1.91 -7.57 13.46
C LEU A 29 1.78 -8.81 14.35
N LEU A 30 0.66 -8.93 15.06
CA LEU A 30 0.36 -10.13 15.84
C LEU A 30 -0.60 -11.01 15.05
N VAL A 31 -0.26 -12.27 14.88
CA VAL A 31 -1.00 -13.25 14.06
C VAL A 31 -1.35 -14.47 14.90
N LEU A 32 -2.57 -14.96 14.73
CA LEU A 32 -3.08 -16.14 15.43
C LEU A 32 -3.85 -17.03 14.45
N ASP A 33 -3.79 -18.33 14.68
CA ASP A 33 -4.66 -19.31 14.02
C ASP A 33 -5.24 -20.35 15.01
N ALA A 34 -6.35 -20.96 14.61
CA ALA A 34 -7.02 -22.04 15.35
C ALA A 34 -7.88 -22.92 14.41
N ASP A 35 -8.24 -24.12 14.88
CA ASP A 35 -9.07 -25.06 14.13
C ASP A 35 -10.56 -24.74 14.25
N THR A 36 -10.96 -24.07 15.33
CA THR A 36 -12.32 -23.61 15.56
C THR A 36 -12.41 -22.12 15.95
N PRO A 37 -13.56 -21.44 15.74
CA PRO A 37 -13.76 -20.07 16.22
C PRO A 37 -13.61 -19.94 17.74
N ALA A 38 -14.04 -20.97 18.50
CA ALA A 38 -13.96 -20.98 19.95
C ALA A 38 -12.51 -21.00 20.44
N GLU A 39 -11.69 -21.88 19.87
CA GLU A 39 -10.25 -21.91 20.16
C GLU A 39 -9.54 -20.60 19.77
N LEU A 40 -9.93 -20.00 18.64
CA LEU A 40 -9.37 -18.70 18.25
C LEU A 40 -9.76 -17.62 19.27
N ALA A 41 -11.00 -17.63 19.76
CA ALA A 41 -11.48 -16.67 20.75
C ALA A 41 -10.72 -16.79 22.08
N GLU A 42 -10.47 -18.02 22.54
CA GLU A 42 -9.65 -18.30 23.73
C GLU A 42 -8.20 -17.81 23.56
N ARG A 43 -7.58 -18.12 22.41
CA ARG A 43 -6.21 -17.67 22.08
C ARG A 43 -6.11 -16.15 22.04
N VAL A 44 -7.04 -15.47 21.39
CA VAL A 44 -7.09 -14.00 21.31
C VAL A 44 -7.27 -13.39 22.71
N GLN A 45 -8.15 -13.95 23.54
CA GLN A 45 -8.38 -13.46 24.91
C GLN A 45 -7.15 -13.65 25.79
N ALA A 46 -6.51 -14.82 25.72
CA ALA A 46 -5.28 -15.11 26.45
C ALA A 46 -4.15 -14.15 26.05
N LEU A 47 -3.98 -13.92 24.74
CA LEU A 47 -2.99 -12.97 24.24
C LEU A 47 -3.28 -11.54 24.69
N ALA A 48 -4.55 -11.11 24.70
CA ALA A 48 -4.94 -9.79 25.20
C ALA A 48 -4.57 -9.59 26.68
N ALA A 49 -4.81 -10.61 27.52
CA ALA A 49 -4.45 -10.57 28.94
C ALA A 49 -2.93 -10.59 29.19
N GLN A 50 -2.16 -11.19 28.29
CA GLN A 50 -0.70 -11.24 28.38
C GLN A 50 -0.04 -9.95 27.88
N VAL A 51 -0.52 -9.41 26.75
CA VAL A 51 0.17 -8.32 26.06
C VAL A 51 0.25 -7.04 26.89
N ILE A 52 -0.77 -6.75 27.71
CA ILE A 52 -0.80 -5.57 28.58
C ILE A 52 0.30 -5.56 29.65
N ARG A 53 0.91 -6.73 29.92
CA ARG A 53 2.00 -6.89 30.89
C ARG A 53 3.38 -6.72 30.26
N LEU A 54 3.45 -6.54 28.93
CA LEU A 54 4.70 -6.39 28.20
C LEU A 54 5.14 -4.94 28.13
N SER A 55 6.45 -4.74 28.03
CA SER A 55 7.04 -3.47 27.63
C SER A 55 6.98 -3.29 26.11
N TYR A 56 7.14 -2.05 25.63
CA TYR A 56 7.26 -1.75 24.20
C TYR A 56 8.35 -2.55 23.51
N ALA A 57 9.48 -2.79 24.19
CA ALA A 57 10.61 -3.54 23.63
C ALA A 57 10.30 -5.03 23.43
N GLN A 58 9.37 -5.60 24.21
CA GLN A 58 9.00 -7.02 24.15
C GLN A 58 7.93 -7.32 23.10
N LEU A 59 7.27 -6.31 22.54
CA LEU A 59 6.17 -6.51 21.59
C LEU A 59 6.66 -7.17 20.28
N GLY A 60 7.87 -6.81 19.82
CA GLY A 60 8.49 -7.43 18.65
C GLY A 60 8.89 -8.88 18.90
N ASP A 61 9.43 -9.19 20.09
CA ASP A 61 9.75 -10.57 20.48
C ASP A 61 8.49 -11.43 20.59
N LEU A 62 7.40 -10.87 21.11
CA LEU A 62 6.09 -11.52 21.13
C LEU A 62 5.60 -11.81 19.70
N ALA A 63 5.65 -10.83 18.80
CA ALA A 63 5.22 -10.98 17.41
C ALA A 63 6.01 -12.10 16.69
N ALA A 64 7.32 -12.14 16.90
CA ALA A 64 8.17 -13.20 16.38
C ALA A 64 7.83 -14.57 16.99
N SER A 65 7.59 -14.64 18.30
CA SER A 65 7.27 -15.89 18.99
C SER A 65 5.96 -16.49 18.51
N ILE A 66 4.86 -15.72 18.50
CA ILE A 66 3.55 -16.21 18.06
C ILE A 66 3.54 -16.60 16.57
N TYR A 67 4.37 -15.95 15.75
CA TYR A 67 4.54 -16.33 14.34
C TYR A 67 5.08 -17.76 14.22
N THR A 68 5.98 -18.18 15.11
CA THR A 68 6.51 -19.56 15.13
C THR A 68 5.51 -20.62 15.60
N GLU A 69 4.40 -20.20 16.23
CA GLU A 69 3.34 -21.09 16.73
C GLU A 69 2.21 -21.33 15.71
N LEU A 70 2.25 -20.64 14.56
CA LEU A 70 1.25 -20.81 13.50
C LEU A 70 1.27 -22.25 12.97
N GLY A 71 0.08 -22.84 12.86
CA GLY A 71 -0.14 -24.21 12.38
C GLY A 71 -0.84 -24.30 11.03
N ASP A 72 -0.94 -23.18 10.29
CA ASP A 72 -1.69 -23.05 9.03
C ASP A 72 -3.20 -23.34 9.17
N ARG A 73 -3.75 -23.12 10.37
CA ARG A 73 -5.13 -23.48 10.71
C ARG A 73 -6.17 -22.54 10.03
N PRO A 74 -7.42 -22.99 9.82
CA PRO A 74 -8.37 -22.29 8.96
C PRO A 74 -8.95 -20.99 9.54
N TYR A 75 -9.11 -20.87 10.86
CA TYR A 75 -9.57 -19.63 11.48
C TYR A 75 -8.37 -18.78 11.87
N ARG A 76 -8.29 -17.56 11.33
CA ARG A 76 -7.12 -16.70 11.45
C ARG A 76 -7.50 -15.30 11.91
N ALA A 77 -6.69 -14.74 12.78
CA ALA A 77 -6.77 -13.35 13.20
C ALA A 77 -5.43 -12.66 13.02
N ALA A 78 -5.47 -11.37 12.71
CA ALA A 78 -4.28 -10.52 12.71
C ALA A 78 -4.60 -9.15 13.31
N VAL A 79 -3.67 -8.58 14.07
CA VAL A 79 -3.77 -7.21 14.57
C VAL A 79 -2.46 -6.44 14.33
N VAL A 80 -2.60 -5.16 13.98
CA VAL A 80 -1.48 -4.23 13.82
C VAL A 80 -1.46 -3.31 15.03
N ALA A 81 -0.42 -3.41 15.85
CA ALA A 81 -0.35 -2.76 17.16
C ALA A 81 0.84 -1.82 17.27
N ARG A 82 0.64 -0.62 17.84
CA ARG A 82 1.72 0.36 18.11
C ARG A 82 2.28 0.29 19.52
N SER A 83 1.57 -0.36 20.42
CA SER A 83 1.92 -0.49 21.83
C SER A 83 1.24 -1.71 22.44
N PRO A 84 1.65 -2.16 23.64
CA PRO A 84 0.94 -3.16 24.42
C PRO A 84 -0.55 -2.86 24.60
N GLU A 85 -0.91 -1.62 24.96
CA GLU A 85 -2.30 -1.19 25.16
C GLU A 85 -3.08 -1.14 23.83
N ASP A 86 -2.41 -0.77 22.73
CA ASP A 86 -3.03 -0.82 21.40
C ASP A 86 -3.26 -2.26 20.95
N ALA A 87 -2.32 -3.17 21.22
CA ALA A 87 -2.47 -4.59 20.94
C ALA A 87 -3.67 -5.17 21.68
N GLU A 88 -3.79 -4.92 22.99
CA GLU A 88 -4.94 -5.36 23.79
C GLU A 88 -6.26 -4.86 23.18
N ARG A 89 -6.36 -3.55 22.88
CA ARG A 89 -7.58 -2.98 22.26
C ARG A 89 -7.94 -3.65 20.93
N GLN A 90 -6.96 -3.90 20.05
CA GLN A 90 -7.24 -4.55 18.77
C GLN A 90 -7.61 -6.03 18.94
N LEU A 91 -6.97 -6.75 19.87
CA LEU A 91 -7.29 -8.14 20.19
C LEU A 91 -8.69 -8.26 20.77
N LEU A 92 -9.08 -7.39 21.71
CA LEU A 92 -10.43 -7.36 22.26
C LEU A 92 -11.49 -7.05 21.20
N ARG A 93 -11.16 -6.23 20.19
CA ARG A 93 -12.04 -6.00 19.03
C ARG A 93 -12.26 -7.27 18.20
N VAL A 94 -11.20 -8.04 17.95
CA VAL A 94 -11.30 -9.36 17.28
C VAL A 94 -12.11 -10.33 18.13
N HIS A 95 -11.84 -10.38 19.44
CA HIS A 95 -12.55 -11.25 20.38
C HIS A 95 -14.06 -10.93 20.39
N ALA A 96 -14.43 -9.65 20.46
CA ALA A 96 -15.83 -9.22 20.40
C ALA A 96 -16.52 -9.68 19.10
N ALA A 97 -15.83 -9.62 17.95
CA ALA A 97 -16.36 -10.13 16.69
C ALA A 97 -16.59 -11.64 16.75
N LEU A 98 -15.64 -12.41 17.29
CA LEU A 98 -15.78 -13.86 17.49
C LEU A 98 -16.96 -14.21 18.41
N GLN A 99 -17.14 -13.48 19.52
CA GLN A 99 -18.27 -13.68 20.43
C GLN A 99 -19.62 -13.34 19.79
N ALA A 100 -19.64 -12.40 18.84
CA ALA A 100 -20.82 -12.09 18.03
C ALA A 100 -21.10 -13.14 16.94
N GLY A 101 -20.28 -14.19 16.83
CA GLY A 101 -20.42 -15.23 15.80
C GLY A 101 -19.90 -14.79 14.41
N GLU A 102 -19.16 -13.69 14.34
CA GLU A 102 -18.57 -13.24 13.08
C GLU A 102 -17.44 -14.18 12.65
N SER A 103 -17.35 -14.42 11.34
CA SER A 103 -16.26 -15.19 10.74
C SER A 103 -15.31 -14.34 9.89
N ARG A 104 -15.60 -13.04 9.77
CA ARG A 104 -14.84 -12.07 9.00
C ARG A 104 -14.88 -10.71 9.68
N LEU A 105 -13.73 -10.05 9.75
CA LEU A 105 -13.59 -8.67 10.20
C LEU A 105 -12.54 -7.99 9.33
N TYR A 106 -12.89 -6.84 8.79
CA TYR A 106 -11.94 -5.87 8.25
C TYR A 106 -12.21 -4.54 8.95
N ALA A 107 -11.38 -4.23 9.95
CA ALA A 107 -11.54 -2.99 10.70
C ALA A 107 -11.31 -1.77 9.80
N ALA A 108 -12.16 -0.74 9.93
CA ALA A 108 -12.10 0.47 9.10
C ALA A 108 -10.76 1.23 9.21
N ASP A 109 -10.06 1.11 10.34
CA ASP A 109 -8.73 1.67 10.56
C ASP A 109 -7.58 0.76 10.08
N GLY A 110 -7.91 -0.42 9.52
CA GLY A 110 -6.95 -1.36 8.94
C GLY A 110 -6.04 -2.04 9.97
N ARG A 111 -6.48 -2.17 11.23
CA ARG A 111 -5.63 -2.68 12.33
C ARG A 111 -6.11 -3.97 12.99
N ALA A 112 -7.27 -4.48 12.61
CA ALA A 112 -7.79 -5.76 13.12
C ALA A 112 -8.48 -6.53 12.00
N PHE A 113 -8.14 -7.81 11.92
CA PHE A 113 -8.54 -8.73 10.85
C PHE A 113 -8.98 -10.05 11.46
N LEU A 114 -10.08 -10.60 10.95
CA LEU A 114 -10.56 -11.94 11.22
C LEU A 114 -10.94 -12.58 9.89
N GLY A 115 -10.60 -13.85 9.71
CA GLY A 115 -10.96 -14.60 8.51
C GLY A 115 -11.05 -16.09 8.74
N HIS A 116 -11.78 -16.74 7.86
CA HIS A 116 -11.86 -18.19 7.73
C HIS A 116 -11.39 -18.58 6.33
N VAL A 117 -10.26 -19.27 6.27
CA VAL A 117 -9.64 -19.78 5.04
C VAL A 117 -10.40 -21.01 4.57
N ARG A 118 -10.93 -20.95 3.34
CA ARG A 118 -11.68 -22.05 2.69
C ARG A 118 -10.95 -22.64 1.47
N GLY A 119 -9.76 -22.14 1.16
CA GLY A 119 -8.98 -22.49 -0.01
C GLY A 119 -7.95 -21.40 -0.32
N ALA A 120 -7.17 -21.61 -1.37
CA ALA A 120 -6.19 -20.64 -1.83
C ALA A 120 -6.88 -19.32 -2.23
N ALA A 121 -6.36 -18.21 -1.74
CA ALA A 121 -6.79 -16.89 -2.18
C ALA A 121 -6.25 -16.63 -3.59
N ARG A 122 -7.09 -16.03 -4.45
CA ARG A 122 -6.62 -15.45 -5.72
C ARG A 122 -6.27 -14.00 -5.50
N VAL A 123 -5.05 -13.62 -5.82
CA VAL A 123 -4.53 -12.27 -5.60
C VAL A 123 -4.32 -11.60 -6.95
N GLY A 124 -4.82 -10.37 -7.09
CA GLY A 124 -4.57 -9.52 -8.24
C GLY A 124 -3.80 -8.28 -7.83
N PHE A 125 -2.69 -7.99 -8.51
CA PHE A 125 -1.97 -6.74 -8.31
C PHE A 125 -2.58 -5.61 -9.13
N LEU A 126 -2.85 -4.48 -8.47
CA LEU A 126 -3.30 -3.25 -9.11
C LEU A 126 -2.18 -2.21 -9.01
N PHE A 127 -1.59 -1.85 -10.14
CA PHE A 127 -0.54 -0.86 -10.21
C PHE A 127 -1.10 0.53 -10.50
N PRO A 128 -0.74 1.52 -9.68
CA PRO A 128 -1.31 2.87 -9.79
C PRO A 128 -0.81 3.63 -11.02
N GLY A 129 -1.65 4.54 -11.50
CA GLY A 129 -1.26 5.57 -12.46
C GLY A 129 -0.55 6.76 -11.82
N GLN A 130 -0.26 7.80 -12.62
CA GLN A 130 0.44 9.00 -12.17
C GLN A 130 -0.29 9.76 -11.04
N GLY A 131 -1.61 9.59 -10.92
CA GLY A 131 -2.47 10.28 -9.96
C GLY A 131 -2.27 9.91 -8.49
N THR A 132 -1.34 9.03 -8.13
CA THR A 132 -1.07 8.60 -6.73
C THR A 132 -0.52 9.66 -5.77
N GLY A 133 -0.65 10.94 -6.10
CA GLY A 133 -0.36 12.05 -5.21
C GLY A 133 1.14 12.20 -4.88
N ARG A 134 1.39 12.93 -3.79
CA ARG A 134 2.73 13.38 -3.34
C ARG A 134 3.45 12.39 -2.43
N GLY A 135 2.81 11.27 -2.11
CA GLY A 135 3.35 10.29 -1.17
C GLY A 135 4.67 9.69 -1.66
N ARG A 136 5.56 9.35 -0.73
CA ARG A 136 6.81 8.64 -1.02
C ARG A 136 6.77 7.24 -0.39
N PRO A 137 5.89 6.33 -0.85
CA PRO A 137 5.72 5.01 -0.22
C PRO A 137 7.02 4.20 -0.21
N ALA A 138 7.86 4.34 -1.25
CA ALA A 138 9.21 3.79 -1.30
C ALA A 138 10.09 4.23 -0.11
N GLU A 139 9.96 5.47 0.38
CA GLU A 139 10.76 5.99 1.50
C GLU A 139 10.40 5.32 2.82
N ALA A 140 9.13 4.95 3.01
CA ALA A 140 8.72 4.17 4.17
C ALA A 140 9.24 2.73 4.07
N LEU A 141 9.12 2.12 2.89
CA LEU A 141 9.55 0.74 2.65
C LEU A 141 11.07 0.57 2.79
N ARG A 142 11.88 1.48 2.21
CA ARG A 142 13.36 1.37 2.24
C ARG A 142 13.95 1.45 3.64
N ARG A 143 13.28 2.14 4.57
CA ARG A 143 13.70 2.18 5.98
C ARG A 143 13.63 0.80 6.64
N ARG A 144 12.71 -0.05 6.19
CA ARG A 144 12.46 -1.37 6.78
C ARG A 144 13.08 -2.50 5.98
N PHE A 145 12.94 -2.47 4.66
CA PHE A 145 13.27 -3.58 3.77
C PHE A 145 14.49 -3.25 2.91
N THR A 146 15.54 -4.07 3.06
CA THR A 146 16.80 -3.89 2.31
C THR A 146 16.60 -4.08 0.81
N GLN A 147 15.72 -4.98 0.37
CA GLN A 147 15.40 -5.12 -1.05
C GLN A 147 14.74 -3.85 -1.63
N ALA A 148 13.83 -3.21 -0.89
CA ALA A 148 13.23 -1.95 -1.32
C ALA A 148 14.28 -0.84 -1.40
N ASP A 149 15.22 -0.78 -0.45
CA ASP A 149 16.30 0.20 -0.44
C ASP A 149 17.25 0.08 -1.64
N ARG A 150 17.57 -1.16 -2.06
CA ARG A 150 18.34 -1.42 -3.27
C ARG A 150 17.64 -0.88 -4.51
N ILE A 151 16.36 -1.21 -4.69
CA ILE A 151 15.55 -0.74 -5.82
C ILE A 151 15.53 0.79 -5.89
N VAL A 152 15.28 1.46 -4.76
CA VAL A 152 15.20 2.93 -4.71
C VAL A 152 16.57 3.57 -4.99
N THR A 153 17.65 2.95 -4.53
CA THR A 153 19.01 3.45 -4.73
C THR A 153 19.46 3.27 -6.18
N GLU A 154 19.23 2.11 -6.77
CA GLU A 154 19.55 1.80 -8.17
C GLU A 154 18.73 2.63 -9.17
N ALA A 155 17.50 3.01 -8.79
CA ALA A 155 16.63 3.80 -9.65
C ALA A 155 17.14 5.23 -9.92
N ALA A 156 18.08 5.74 -9.12
CA ALA A 156 18.69 7.06 -9.28
C ALA A 156 17.65 8.16 -9.61
N LEU A 157 16.61 8.23 -8.77
CA LEU A 157 15.41 9.02 -9.05
C LEU A 157 15.73 10.51 -9.30
N PRO A 158 15.05 11.16 -10.27
CA PRO A 158 15.20 12.59 -10.49
C PRO A 158 14.76 13.39 -9.25
N THR A 159 15.46 14.50 -9.00
CA THR A 159 15.13 15.47 -7.95
C THR A 159 14.20 16.55 -8.50
N GLY A 160 13.52 17.28 -7.60
CA GLY A 160 12.62 18.38 -7.98
C GLY A 160 11.21 18.22 -7.40
N ASP A 161 10.25 18.88 -8.03
CA ASP A 161 8.85 18.81 -7.63
C ASP A 161 8.28 17.40 -7.86
N VAL A 162 7.84 16.75 -6.78
CA VAL A 162 7.34 15.37 -6.80
C VAL A 162 6.05 15.17 -7.58
N VAL A 163 5.36 16.26 -7.93
CA VAL A 163 4.18 16.23 -8.80
C VAL A 163 4.49 16.53 -10.27
N ALA A 164 5.67 17.09 -10.58
CA ALA A 164 6.08 17.30 -11.96
C ALA A 164 6.16 15.94 -12.67
N THR A 165 5.59 15.84 -13.88
CA THR A 165 5.36 14.56 -14.57
C THR A 165 6.63 13.74 -14.76
N GLU A 166 7.71 14.42 -15.14
CA GLU A 166 9.06 13.90 -15.34
C GLU A 166 9.72 13.36 -14.05
N VAL A 167 9.30 13.85 -12.88
CA VAL A 167 9.75 13.37 -11.57
C VAL A 167 8.80 12.30 -11.01
N ALA A 168 7.50 12.51 -11.18
CA ALA A 168 6.44 11.67 -10.62
C ALA A 168 6.43 10.27 -11.23
N GLN A 169 6.55 10.15 -12.55
CA GLN A 169 6.46 8.84 -13.22
C GLN A 169 7.53 7.84 -12.78
N PRO A 170 8.84 8.14 -12.86
CA PRO A 170 9.88 7.21 -12.40
C PRO A 170 9.76 6.94 -10.89
N ARG A 171 9.38 7.93 -10.09
CA ARG A 171 9.16 7.77 -8.64
C ARG A 171 8.04 6.77 -8.33
N ILE A 172 6.89 6.89 -9.01
CA ILE A 172 5.73 6.02 -8.78
C ILE A 172 6.06 4.59 -9.18
N VAL A 173 6.64 4.40 -10.37
CA VAL A 173 7.07 3.08 -10.86
C VAL A 173 8.07 2.43 -9.90
N THR A 174 9.09 3.19 -9.46
CA THR A 174 10.06 2.70 -8.46
C THR A 174 9.39 2.32 -7.15
N GLY A 175 8.41 3.10 -6.69
CA GLY A 175 7.61 2.79 -5.51
C GLY A 175 6.83 1.48 -5.65
N SER A 176 6.23 1.23 -6.81
CA SER A 176 5.53 -0.03 -7.08
C SER A 176 6.48 -1.21 -7.12
N VAL A 177 7.65 -1.10 -7.76
CA VAL A 177 8.66 -2.18 -7.78
C VAL A 177 9.22 -2.45 -6.38
N ALA A 178 9.48 -1.39 -5.59
CA ALA A 178 9.89 -1.54 -4.20
C ALA A 178 8.82 -2.29 -3.40
N GLY A 179 7.54 -1.96 -3.59
CA GLY A 179 6.41 -2.70 -3.02
C GLY A 179 6.38 -4.17 -3.45
N LEU A 180 6.55 -4.46 -4.74
CA LEU A 180 6.62 -5.83 -5.26
C LEU A 180 7.75 -6.63 -4.63
N SER A 181 8.94 -6.04 -4.50
CA SER A 181 10.09 -6.71 -3.86
C SER A 181 9.80 -7.08 -2.40
N VAL A 182 8.98 -6.27 -1.70
CA VAL A 182 8.57 -6.55 -0.33
C VAL A 182 7.51 -7.66 -0.31
N LEU A 183 6.50 -7.59 -1.18
CA LEU A 183 5.47 -8.62 -1.28
C LEU A 183 6.07 -10.00 -1.61
N SER A 184 6.96 -10.06 -2.60
CA SER A 184 7.64 -11.31 -2.97
C SER A 184 8.53 -11.84 -1.84
N ALA A 185 9.24 -10.98 -1.11
CA ALA A 185 10.01 -11.39 0.07
C ALA A 185 9.13 -11.92 1.22
N LEU A 186 7.84 -11.56 1.24
CA LEU A 186 6.84 -12.08 2.18
C LEU A 186 6.09 -13.31 1.62
N GLY A 187 6.45 -13.79 0.42
CA GLY A 187 5.78 -14.92 -0.25
C GLY A 187 4.40 -14.59 -0.81
N ILE A 188 4.08 -13.31 -1.02
CA ILE A 188 2.81 -12.88 -1.59
C ILE A 188 2.95 -12.77 -3.11
N GLU A 189 2.34 -13.71 -3.81
CA GLU A 189 2.29 -13.76 -5.27
C GLU A 189 0.88 -13.45 -5.78
N ALA A 190 0.78 -13.01 -7.03
CA ALA A 190 -0.49 -12.71 -7.70
C ALA A 190 -0.69 -13.59 -8.93
N ASP A 191 -1.97 -13.87 -9.24
CA ASP A 191 -2.34 -14.60 -10.45
C ASP A 191 -2.47 -13.67 -11.65
N VAL A 192 -2.76 -12.41 -11.40
CA VAL A 192 -3.01 -11.39 -12.42
C VAL A 192 -2.50 -10.02 -11.97
N ALA A 193 -2.18 -9.18 -12.96
CA ALA A 193 -1.84 -7.79 -12.74
C ALA A 193 -2.61 -6.88 -13.69
N VAL A 194 -3.05 -5.73 -13.18
CA VAL A 194 -3.63 -4.64 -13.96
C VAL A 194 -2.91 -3.36 -13.59
N GLY A 195 -2.56 -2.57 -14.59
CA GLY A 195 -1.97 -1.24 -14.39
C GLY A 195 -2.91 -0.16 -14.89
N HIS A 196 -2.97 0.97 -14.18
CA HIS A 196 -3.68 2.16 -14.66
C HIS A 196 -2.70 3.10 -15.37
N SER A 197 -2.79 3.24 -16.70
CA SER A 197 -1.93 4.14 -17.48
C SER A 197 -0.44 3.90 -17.22
N LEU A 198 0.23 4.74 -16.41
CA LEU A 198 1.61 4.53 -15.99
C LEU A 198 1.83 3.15 -15.33
N GLY A 199 0.85 2.67 -14.56
CA GLY A 199 0.94 1.39 -13.86
C GLY A 199 1.06 0.19 -14.80
N GLU A 200 0.67 0.32 -16.07
CA GLU A 200 0.82 -0.76 -17.06
C GLU A 200 2.28 -1.12 -17.28
N LEU A 201 3.20 -0.15 -17.17
CA LEU A 201 4.63 -0.42 -17.28
C LEU A 201 5.09 -1.38 -16.19
N THR A 202 4.64 -1.13 -14.95
CA THR A 202 4.95 -2.02 -13.82
C THR A 202 4.27 -3.38 -13.96
N ALA A 203 3.04 -3.42 -14.49
CA ALA A 203 2.34 -4.68 -14.75
C ALA A 203 3.09 -5.54 -15.78
N LEU A 204 3.58 -4.93 -16.87
CA LEU A 204 4.37 -5.60 -17.90
C LEU A 204 5.72 -6.09 -17.35
N HIS A 205 6.37 -5.29 -16.51
CA HIS A 205 7.58 -5.71 -15.81
C HIS A 205 7.32 -6.91 -14.88
N TRP A 206 6.26 -6.86 -14.08
CA TRP A 206 5.86 -7.97 -13.21
C TRP A 206 5.57 -9.25 -14.00
N ALA A 207 4.94 -9.13 -15.17
CA ALA A 207 4.67 -10.24 -16.09
C ALA A 207 5.94 -10.76 -16.83
N GLY A 208 7.12 -10.18 -16.59
CA GLY A 208 8.38 -10.59 -17.20
C GLY A 208 8.61 -10.05 -18.62
N ALA A 209 7.76 -9.14 -19.12
CA ALA A 209 7.90 -8.59 -20.47
C ALA A 209 9.08 -7.59 -20.60
N MET A 210 9.57 -7.05 -19.48
CA MET A 210 10.74 -6.17 -19.44
C MET A 210 11.48 -6.27 -18.11
N ASP A 211 12.79 -6.08 -18.15
CA ASP A 211 13.63 -6.00 -16.96
C ASP A 211 13.46 -4.66 -16.22
N LEU A 212 13.98 -4.60 -14.99
CA LEU A 212 13.89 -3.41 -14.14
C LEU A 212 14.55 -2.18 -14.80
N SER A 213 15.70 -2.38 -15.43
CA SER A 213 16.45 -1.30 -16.06
C SER A 213 15.65 -0.66 -17.20
N SER A 214 14.99 -1.47 -18.02
CA SER A 214 14.13 -1.02 -19.12
C SER A 214 12.87 -0.34 -18.60
N LEU A 215 12.23 -0.89 -17.56
CA LEU A 215 11.09 -0.27 -16.90
C LEU A 215 11.42 1.16 -16.43
N LEU A 216 12.52 1.33 -15.71
CA LEU A 216 12.93 2.63 -15.17
C LEU A 216 13.28 3.62 -16.28
N ARG A 217 14.01 3.19 -17.33
CA ARG A 217 14.28 4.03 -18.50
C ARG A 217 12.99 4.46 -19.20
N MET A 218 12.04 3.56 -19.36
CA MET A 218 10.78 3.83 -20.06
C MET A 218 9.89 4.79 -19.27
N ALA A 219 9.80 4.63 -17.95
CA ALA A 219 9.10 5.56 -17.07
C ALA A 219 9.72 6.97 -17.10
N ALA A 220 11.06 7.05 -17.06
CA ALA A 220 11.77 8.32 -17.13
C ALA A 220 11.62 9.01 -18.49
N ALA A 221 11.75 8.26 -19.59
CA ALA A 221 11.56 8.77 -20.94
C ALA A 221 10.12 9.27 -21.14
N ARG A 222 9.11 8.48 -20.76
CA ARG A 222 7.71 8.86 -20.84
C ARG A 222 7.41 10.13 -20.03
N GLY A 223 7.91 10.21 -18.80
CA GLY A 223 7.75 11.39 -17.96
C GLY A 223 8.35 12.65 -18.60
N ARG A 224 9.59 12.58 -19.08
CA ARG A 224 10.25 13.71 -19.77
C ARG A 224 9.53 14.10 -21.06
N THR A 225 9.22 13.13 -21.92
CA THR A 225 8.53 13.41 -23.19
C THR A 225 7.17 14.06 -22.95
N MET A 226 6.41 13.61 -21.95
CA MET A 226 5.12 14.23 -21.60
C MET A 226 5.28 15.64 -21.02
N ALA A 227 6.34 15.90 -20.26
CA ALA A 227 6.62 17.23 -19.74
C ALA A 227 7.05 18.21 -20.85
N GLU A 228 7.92 17.76 -21.75
CA GLU A 228 8.46 18.57 -22.86
C GLU A 228 7.44 18.83 -23.98
N HIS A 229 6.63 17.83 -24.32
CA HIS A 229 5.72 17.87 -25.47
C HIS A 229 4.25 17.99 -25.06
N GLY A 230 3.97 18.04 -23.76
CA GLY A 230 2.63 18.33 -23.26
C GLY A 230 2.18 19.69 -23.79
N ARG A 231 1.06 19.72 -24.54
CA ARG A 231 0.54 20.97 -25.07
C ARG A 231 0.27 21.94 -23.92
N PRO A 232 0.90 23.14 -23.92
CA PRO A 232 0.47 24.21 -23.02
C PRO A 232 -1.03 24.44 -23.20
N GLY A 233 -1.77 24.51 -22.09
CA GLY A 233 -3.22 24.69 -22.13
C GLY A 233 -4.05 23.41 -22.29
N GLY A 234 -3.45 22.21 -22.19
CA GLY A 234 -4.19 20.95 -22.05
C GLY A 234 -4.51 20.61 -20.59
N THR A 235 -5.64 19.96 -20.34
CA THR A 235 -6.01 19.48 -19.00
C THR A 235 -6.79 18.16 -19.05
N MET A 236 -7.04 17.59 -17.87
CA MET A 236 -7.86 16.40 -17.67
C MET A 236 -8.87 16.69 -16.55
N ALA A 237 -10.05 16.08 -16.61
CA ALA A 237 -11.03 16.14 -15.54
C ALA A 237 -11.76 14.80 -15.38
N GLY A 238 -12.14 14.48 -14.15
CA GLY A 238 -13.03 13.38 -13.83
C GLY A 238 -14.50 13.81 -13.87
N VAL A 239 -15.32 13.09 -14.63
CA VAL A 239 -16.78 13.27 -14.69
C VAL A 239 -17.44 12.05 -14.05
N PRO A 240 -18.34 12.21 -13.04
CA PRO A 240 -19.05 11.10 -12.42
C PRO A 240 -20.20 10.59 -13.31
N ALA A 241 -19.86 10.19 -14.53
CA ALA A 241 -20.75 9.73 -15.58
C ALA A 241 -20.24 8.44 -16.21
N ASP A 242 -21.19 7.65 -16.73
CA ASP A 242 -20.90 6.53 -17.62
C ASP A 242 -20.33 7.03 -18.97
N PRO A 243 -19.70 6.14 -19.77
CA PRO A 243 -19.09 6.52 -21.04
C PRO A 243 -20.03 7.20 -22.04
N GLU A 244 -21.29 6.79 -22.07
CA GLU A 244 -22.27 7.27 -23.05
C GLU A 244 -22.76 8.66 -22.67
N THR A 245 -23.03 8.88 -21.39
CA THR A 245 -23.31 10.20 -20.83
C THR A 245 -22.13 11.16 -21.00
N ALA A 246 -20.89 10.70 -20.77
CA ALA A 246 -19.70 11.50 -21.02
C ALA A 246 -19.62 11.91 -22.51
N ARG A 247 -19.81 10.99 -23.47
CA ARG A 247 -19.81 11.33 -24.91
C ARG A 247 -20.82 12.42 -25.26
N ARG A 248 -22.02 12.39 -24.67
CA ARG A 248 -23.03 13.44 -24.90
C ARG A 248 -22.56 14.80 -24.39
N LEU A 249 -21.94 14.86 -23.21
CA LEU A 249 -21.41 16.10 -22.64
C LEU A 249 -20.27 16.69 -23.49
N LEU A 250 -19.46 15.82 -24.10
CA LEU A 250 -18.32 16.17 -24.95
C LEU A 250 -18.71 16.69 -26.34
N SER A 251 -19.98 16.54 -26.74
CA SER A 251 -20.44 16.84 -28.11
C SER A 251 -20.11 18.28 -28.53
N GLY A 252 -19.40 18.42 -29.66
CA GLY A 252 -19.00 19.71 -30.23
C GLY A 252 -17.78 20.37 -29.58
N GLU A 253 -17.16 19.75 -28.59
CA GLU A 253 -15.92 20.24 -27.95
C GLU A 253 -14.71 19.42 -28.41
N PRO A 254 -13.50 20.01 -28.51
CA PRO A 254 -12.26 19.29 -28.82
C PRO A 254 -11.73 18.50 -27.61
N VAL A 255 -12.61 17.69 -27.00
CA VAL A 255 -12.36 16.90 -25.78
C VAL A 255 -12.55 15.43 -26.10
N VAL A 256 -11.65 14.59 -25.60
CA VAL A 256 -11.71 13.13 -25.75
C VAL A 256 -11.88 12.46 -24.39
N ILE A 257 -12.34 11.21 -24.38
CA ILE A 257 -12.29 10.38 -23.19
C ILE A 257 -10.87 9.84 -23.03
N GLY A 258 -10.20 10.23 -21.95
CA GLY A 258 -8.86 9.79 -21.58
C GLY A 258 -8.82 8.57 -20.64
N GLY A 259 -9.96 8.16 -20.08
CA GLY A 259 -10.01 6.95 -19.24
C GLY A 259 -11.42 6.55 -18.80
N TYR A 260 -11.61 5.25 -18.59
CA TYR A 260 -12.84 4.63 -18.10
C TYR A 260 -12.56 3.97 -16.74
N ASN A 261 -12.57 4.71 -15.62
CA ASN A 261 -12.12 4.12 -14.35
C ASN A 261 -13.23 3.36 -13.61
N SER A 262 -14.51 3.64 -13.89
CA SER A 262 -15.62 2.80 -13.41
C SER A 262 -16.87 2.96 -14.29
N GLN A 263 -17.91 2.17 -14.01
CA GLN A 263 -19.23 2.31 -14.66
C GLN A 263 -19.84 3.71 -14.53
N ARG A 264 -19.43 4.48 -13.51
CA ARG A 264 -19.95 5.82 -13.23
C ARG A 264 -18.86 6.87 -13.12
N GLN A 265 -17.66 6.61 -13.64
CA GLN A 265 -16.56 7.56 -13.58
C GLN A 265 -15.71 7.48 -14.85
N THR A 266 -15.71 8.59 -15.59
CA THR A 266 -14.99 8.76 -16.84
C THR A 266 -14.00 9.91 -16.69
N VAL A 267 -12.83 9.81 -17.29
CA VAL A 267 -11.84 10.88 -17.35
C VAL A 267 -11.83 11.47 -18.75
N ILE A 268 -11.90 12.78 -18.86
CA ILE A 268 -11.91 13.53 -20.11
C ILE A 268 -10.61 14.33 -20.23
N SER A 269 -10.15 14.58 -21.45
CA SER A 269 -8.93 15.34 -21.71
C SER A 269 -9.06 16.21 -22.96
N GLY A 270 -8.54 17.43 -22.91
CA GLY A 270 -8.59 18.38 -24.01
C GLY A 270 -8.02 19.75 -23.61
N PRO A 271 -8.22 20.79 -24.43
CA PRO A 271 -7.92 22.17 -24.06
C PRO A 271 -8.64 22.59 -22.76
N ILE A 272 -8.01 23.43 -21.95
CA ILE A 272 -8.53 23.88 -20.64
C ILE A 272 -9.93 24.47 -20.77
N ASP A 273 -10.11 25.41 -21.70
CA ASP A 273 -11.36 26.10 -21.95
C ASP A 273 -12.48 25.13 -22.40
N ALA A 274 -12.13 24.14 -23.22
CA ALA A 274 -13.06 23.12 -23.67
C ALA A 274 -13.48 22.17 -22.55
N VAL A 275 -12.53 21.75 -21.70
CA VAL A 275 -12.83 20.93 -20.52
C VAL A 275 -13.69 21.70 -19.52
N GLU A 276 -13.43 23.00 -19.32
CA GLU A 276 -14.25 23.85 -18.45
C GLU A 276 -15.70 23.96 -18.95
N ARG A 277 -15.91 24.17 -20.26
CA ARG A 277 -17.27 24.14 -20.86
C ARG A 277 -17.95 22.78 -20.68
N VAL A 278 -17.23 21.67 -20.79
CA VAL A 278 -17.79 20.34 -20.53
C VAL A 278 -18.19 20.17 -19.07
N LEU A 279 -17.38 20.69 -18.13
CA LEU A 279 -17.70 20.65 -16.70
C LEU A 279 -18.92 21.50 -16.35
N GLU A 280 -19.08 22.68 -16.95
CA GLU A 280 -20.27 23.54 -16.79
C GLU A 280 -21.54 22.83 -17.30
N ARG A 281 -21.45 22.15 -18.46
CA ARG A 281 -22.56 21.32 -18.97
C ARG A 281 -22.89 20.16 -18.04
N ALA A 282 -21.86 19.52 -17.48
CA ALA A 282 -22.04 18.43 -16.53
C ALA A 282 -22.73 18.91 -15.25
N GLU A 283 -22.34 20.08 -14.73
CA GLU A 283 -22.96 20.72 -13.58
C GLU A 283 -24.43 21.10 -13.85
N ALA A 284 -24.73 21.70 -15.02
CA ALA A 284 -26.09 22.00 -15.44
C ALA A 284 -26.97 20.74 -15.57
N ALA A 285 -26.37 19.58 -15.85
CA ALA A 285 -27.04 18.27 -15.89
C ALA A 285 -27.12 17.57 -14.52
N GLY A 286 -26.65 18.20 -13.43
CA GLY A 286 -26.63 17.62 -12.09
C GLY A 286 -25.51 16.60 -11.84
N ILE A 287 -24.43 16.65 -12.63
CA ILE A 287 -23.30 15.70 -12.63
C ILE A 287 -21.99 16.49 -12.42
N PRO A 288 -21.75 17.09 -11.23
CA PRO A 288 -20.59 17.95 -11.02
C PRO A 288 -19.28 17.14 -11.14
N GLY A 289 -18.49 17.45 -12.16
CA GLY A 289 -17.15 16.90 -12.37
C GLY A 289 -16.09 17.59 -11.52
N LYS A 290 -14.89 17.01 -11.48
CA LYS A 290 -13.73 17.57 -10.77
C LYS A 290 -12.50 17.51 -11.67
N ARG A 291 -11.81 18.63 -11.80
CA ARG A 291 -10.49 18.71 -12.46
C ARG A 291 -9.41 18.04 -11.60
#